data_AF-A0A5N5SQ77-F1
#
_entry.id   AF-A0A5N5SQ77-F1
#
_cell.length_a   1.000
_cell.length_b   1.000
_cell.length_c   1.000
_cell.angle_alpha   90.00
_cell.angle_beta   90.00
_cell.angle_gamma   90.00
#
_symmetry.space_group_name_H-M   'P 1'
#
loop_
_entity.id
_entity.type
_entity.pdbx_description
1 polymer ?
#
loop_
_entity_poly.entity_id
_entity_poly.type
_entity_poly.pdbx_seq_one_letter_code
_entity_poly.pdbx_strand_id
1 'polypeptide(L)'
;MDKLARNSNPKIQSFINSLRKIRRRHLKKEEEDKKKKETNKKKKKGEEGGVVRGHAMNKKKRLAVAELNPHLLCILCGGYFIDATTVIECLHTFCKSCIVRYLETSKFCPICDVLVHKSKPLL
;
A
#
# COMPACT_ATOMS: atom_id res chain seq x y z
N MET A 1 31.93 13.00 -2.25
CA MET A 1 31.90 13.52 -0.88
C MET A 1 31.17 12.51 -0.01
N ASP A 2 31.89 11.67 0.75
CA ASP A 2 31.34 10.90 1.88
C ASP A 2 32.46 10.69 2.91
N LYS A 3 32.65 11.70 3.77
CA LYS A 3 33.67 11.76 4.82
C LYS A 3 33.20 11.07 6.12
N LEU A 4 32.78 9.80 6.09
CA LEU A 4 32.39 9.08 7.33
C LEU A 4 32.92 7.64 7.43
N ALA A 5 34.09 7.33 6.83
CA ALA A 5 34.66 5.98 6.88
C ALA A 5 36.03 5.88 7.58
N ARG A 6 36.36 6.77 8.51
CA ARG A 6 37.53 6.59 9.38
C ARG A 6 37.13 6.67 10.86
N ASN A 7 36.27 5.74 11.27
CA ASN A 7 36.13 5.41 12.68
C ASN A 7 37.14 4.30 13.01
N SER A 8 38.04 4.56 13.95
CA SER A 8 39.13 3.70 14.43
C SER A 8 38.66 2.58 15.36
N ASN A 9 37.36 2.52 15.69
CA ASN A 9 36.81 1.46 16.54
C ASN A 9 36.55 0.16 15.73
N PRO A 10 37.27 -0.94 16.00
CA PRO A 10 37.17 -2.19 15.24
C PRO A 10 35.79 -2.85 15.33
N LYS A 11 35.04 -2.64 16.43
CA LYS A 11 33.66 -3.15 16.57
C LYS A 11 32.69 -2.45 15.63
N ILE A 12 32.85 -1.13 15.47
CA ILE A 12 32.00 -0.32 14.57
C ILE A 12 32.29 -0.65 13.11
N GLN A 13 33.55 -0.86 12.74
CA GLN A 13 33.89 -1.28 11.37
C GLN A 13 33.38 -2.69 11.04
N SER A 14 33.42 -3.63 12.00
CA SER A 14 32.80 -4.95 11.83
C SER A 14 31.28 -4.84 11.57
N PHE A 15 30.60 -3.96 12.31
CA PHE A 15 29.18 -3.70 12.11
C PHE A 15 28.89 -3.07 10.74
N ILE A 16 29.63 -2.05 10.33
CA ILE A 16 29.48 -1.41 9.01
C ILE A 16 29.76 -2.42 7.88
N ASN A 17 30.80 -3.25 8.02
CA ASN A 17 31.09 -4.32 7.06
C ASN A 17 29.95 -5.34 6.97
N SER A 18 29.33 -5.67 8.10
CA SER A 18 28.15 -6.55 8.17
C SER A 18 26.94 -5.93 7.46
N LEU A 19 26.67 -4.64 7.69
CA LEU A 19 25.60 -3.91 6.98
C LEU A 19 25.85 -3.84 5.46
N ARG A 20 27.09 -3.58 5.02
CA ARG A 20 27.45 -3.63 3.59
C ARG A 20 27.27 -5.03 2.99
N LYS A 21 27.52 -6.10 3.76
CA LYS A 21 27.30 -7.49 3.33
C LYS A 21 25.81 -7.83 3.24
N ILE A 22 24.97 -7.31 4.13
CA ILE A 22 23.51 -7.46 4.07
C ILE A 22 22.97 -6.73 2.83
N ARG A 23 23.35 -5.46 2.63
CA ARG A 23 22.91 -4.66 1.47
C ARG A 23 23.28 -5.32 0.13
N ARG A 24 24.49 -5.87 0.00
CA ARG A 24 24.91 -6.62 -1.20
C ARG A 24 24.06 -7.87 -1.46
N ARG A 25 23.62 -8.58 -0.42
CA ARG A 25 22.73 -9.74 -0.57
C ARG A 25 21.33 -9.35 -1.06
N HIS A 26 20.79 -8.23 -0.57
CA HIS A 26 19.51 -7.71 -1.06
C HIS A 26 19.57 -7.29 -2.53
N LEU A 27 20.60 -6.54 -2.93
CA LEU A 27 20.76 -6.09 -4.32
C LEU A 27 20.91 -7.26 -5.31
N LYS A 28 21.66 -8.32 -4.94
CA LYS A 28 21.77 -9.52 -5.77
C LYS A 28 20.44 -10.28 -5.90
N LYS A 29 19.68 -10.38 -4.81
CA LYS A 29 18.36 -11.03 -4.83
C LYS A 29 17.36 -10.26 -5.70
N GLU A 30 17.39 -8.93 -5.65
CA GLU A 30 16.58 -8.08 -6.54
C GLU A 30 16.93 -8.25 -8.02
N GLU A 31 18.21 -8.46 -8.35
CA GLU A 31 18.67 -8.68 -9.72
C GLU A 31 18.26 -10.06 -10.26
N GLU A 32 18.34 -11.10 -9.43
CA GLU A 32 17.88 -12.46 -9.75
C GLU A 32 16.36 -12.50 -9.97
N ASP A 33 15.59 -11.80 -9.14
CA ASP A 33 14.13 -11.69 -9.27
C ASP A 33 13.71 -10.95 -10.55
N LYS A 34 14.49 -9.95 -10.99
CA LYS A 34 14.29 -9.29 -12.28
C LYS A 34 14.54 -10.23 -13.46
N LYS A 35 15.61 -11.03 -13.41
CA LYS A 35 15.96 -11.98 -14.49
C LYS A 35 14.92 -13.09 -14.67
N LYS A 36 14.29 -13.56 -13.58
CA LYS A 36 13.16 -14.51 -13.62
C LYS A 36 11.90 -13.94 -14.30
N LYS A 37 11.67 -12.62 -14.24
CA LYS A 37 10.53 -11.98 -14.90
C LYS A 37 10.71 -11.87 -16.41
N GLU A 38 11.94 -11.68 -16.89
CA GLU A 38 12.23 -11.58 -18.32
C GLU A 38 12.15 -12.93 -19.05
N THR A 39 12.61 -14.01 -18.42
CA THR A 39 12.53 -15.36 -19.01
C THR A 39 11.08 -15.84 -19.13
N ASN A 40 10.20 -15.47 -18.19
CA ASN A 40 8.78 -15.84 -18.25
C ASN A 40 7.99 -15.04 -19.32
N LYS A 41 8.52 -13.90 -19.80
CA LYS A 41 7.89 -13.08 -20.85
C LYS A 41 8.02 -13.70 -22.25
N LYS A 42 9.01 -14.57 -22.48
CA LYS A 42 9.30 -15.13 -23.81
C LYS A 42 8.45 -16.36 -24.18
N LYS A 43 7.72 -16.95 -23.23
CA LYS A 43 6.91 -18.19 -23.43
C LYS A 43 5.45 -17.96 -23.86
N LYS A 44 4.94 -16.72 -23.87
CA LYS A 44 3.55 -16.37 -24.26
C LYS A 44 3.44 -15.78 -25.67
N LYS A 45 4.04 -16.45 -26.67
CA LYS A 45 3.83 -16.14 -28.10
C LYS A 45 3.46 -17.44 -28.82
N GLY A 46 2.18 -17.66 -29.03
CA GLY A 46 1.62 -18.74 -29.84
C GLY A 46 0.10 -18.59 -29.88
N GLU A 47 -0.46 -18.60 -31.09
CA GLU A 47 -1.89 -18.76 -31.46
C GLU A 47 -2.80 -17.51 -31.28
N GLU A 48 -3.56 -16.94 -32.22
CA GLU A 48 -3.85 -17.00 -33.68
C GLU A 48 -4.47 -15.60 -34.03
N GLY A 49 -4.19 -14.92 -35.15
CA GLY A 49 -4.91 -15.05 -36.43
C GLY A 49 -6.16 -14.13 -36.55
N GLY A 50 -6.07 -12.95 -37.19
CA GLY A 50 -7.24 -12.14 -37.58
C GLY A 50 -6.99 -10.64 -37.78
N VAL A 51 -6.98 -10.16 -39.03
CA VAL A 51 -6.77 -8.75 -39.42
C VAL A 51 -8.08 -7.97 -39.32
N VAL A 52 -8.18 -7.00 -38.40
CA VAL A 52 -9.08 -5.84 -38.50
C VAL A 52 -8.39 -4.58 -37.95
N ARG A 53 -8.48 -3.47 -38.69
CA ARG A 53 -8.01 -2.15 -38.24
C ARG A 53 -8.96 -1.63 -37.17
N GLY A 54 -8.47 -1.50 -35.93
CA GLY A 54 -9.23 -0.95 -34.81
C GLY A 54 -8.31 -0.16 -33.89
N HIS A 55 -8.80 0.99 -33.43
CA HIS A 55 -8.12 1.89 -32.49
C HIS A 55 -7.50 1.14 -31.31
N ALA A 56 -6.32 1.58 -30.86
CA ALA A 56 -5.56 0.97 -29.77
C ALA A 56 -6.37 0.93 -28.46
N MET A 57 -7.00 -0.20 -28.17
CA MET A 57 -7.69 -0.43 -26.91
C MET A 57 -6.63 -0.51 -25.80
N ASN A 58 -6.68 0.45 -24.88
CA ASN A 58 -5.87 0.48 -23.67
C ASN A 58 -5.96 -0.89 -22.97
N LYS A 59 -4.82 -1.59 -22.83
CA LYS A 59 -4.75 -2.88 -22.13
C LYS A 59 -5.22 -2.66 -20.71
N LYS A 60 -6.43 -3.13 -20.36
CA LYS A 60 -6.96 -3.12 -18.99
C LYS A 60 -5.96 -3.85 -18.09
N LYS A 61 -5.15 -3.09 -17.34
CA LYS A 61 -4.26 -3.65 -16.33
C LYS A 61 -5.15 -4.20 -15.22
N ARG A 62 -5.14 -5.52 -15.03
CA ARG A 62 -5.80 -6.14 -13.89
C ARG A 62 -5.00 -5.79 -12.65
N LEU A 63 -5.56 -4.95 -11.79
CA LEU A 63 -5.01 -4.64 -10.46
C LEU A 63 -5.34 -5.81 -9.53
N ALA A 64 -4.39 -6.16 -8.65
CA ALA A 64 -4.67 -7.15 -7.62
C ALA A 64 -5.61 -6.52 -6.59
N VAL A 65 -6.67 -7.24 -6.19
CA VAL A 65 -7.64 -6.75 -5.18
C VAL A 65 -6.92 -6.35 -3.89
N ALA A 66 -5.88 -7.10 -3.50
CA ALA A 66 -5.05 -6.80 -2.34
C ALA A 66 -4.42 -5.39 -2.37
N GLU A 67 -4.14 -4.83 -3.55
CA GLU A 67 -3.62 -3.46 -3.69
C GLU A 67 -4.69 -2.39 -3.42
N LEU A 68 -5.98 -2.74 -3.51
CA LEU A 68 -7.11 -1.85 -3.26
C LEU A 68 -7.61 -1.93 -1.82
N ASN A 69 -7.41 -3.06 -1.14
CA ASN A 69 -7.91 -3.29 0.21
C ASN A 69 -7.65 -2.14 1.21
N PRO A 70 -6.46 -1.50 1.27
CA PRO A 70 -6.22 -0.39 2.20
C PRO A 70 -7.19 0.80 2.03
N HIS A 71 -7.80 0.92 0.85
CA HIS A 71 -8.75 1.98 0.52
C HIS A 71 -10.22 1.55 0.64
N LEU A 72 -10.49 0.27 0.91
CA LEU A 72 -11.84 -0.31 0.93
C LEU A 72 -12.22 -0.89 2.29
N LEU A 73 -11.27 -0.95 3.24
CA LEU A 73 -11.47 -1.54 4.55
C LEU A 73 -11.77 -0.49 5.62
N CYS A 74 -12.73 -0.81 6.47
CA CYS A 74 -13.10 -0.04 7.65
C CYS A 74 -12.19 -0.40 8.82
N ILE A 75 -11.54 0.58 9.42
CA ILE A 75 -10.63 0.35 10.55
C ILE A 75 -11.34 -0.11 11.84
N LEU A 76 -12.63 0.18 11.99
CA LEU A 76 -13.41 -0.17 13.19
C LEU A 76 -13.82 -1.64 13.22
N CYS A 77 -14.00 -2.28 12.05
CA CYS A 77 -14.40 -3.69 11.97
C CYS A 77 -13.39 -4.58 11.21
N GLY A 78 -12.40 -4.00 10.54
CA GLY A 78 -11.42 -4.71 9.71
C GLY A 78 -11.98 -5.30 8.41
N GLY A 79 -13.28 -5.15 8.15
CA GLY A 79 -13.96 -5.61 6.93
C GLY A 79 -14.12 -4.52 5.88
N TYR A 80 -14.69 -4.85 4.72
CA TYR A 80 -15.01 -3.86 3.69
C TYR A 80 -16.07 -2.86 4.18
N PHE A 81 -16.05 -1.64 3.65
CA PHE A 81 -17.08 -0.64 3.95
C PHE A 81 -18.48 -1.14 3.57
N ILE A 82 -19.37 -1.18 4.56
CA ILE A 82 -20.81 -1.38 4.37
C ILE A 82 -21.47 -0.05 4.73
N ASP A 83 -22.19 0.54 3.78
CA ASP A 83 -22.76 1.89 3.89
C ASP A 83 -21.71 2.92 4.33
N ALA A 84 -20.71 3.15 3.47
CA ALA A 84 -19.60 4.05 3.75
C ALA A 84 -20.09 5.44 4.21
N THR A 85 -19.69 5.85 5.40
CA THR A 85 -20.01 7.14 6.02
C THR A 85 -18.70 7.87 6.29
N THR A 86 -18.60 9.10 5.78
CA THR A 86 -17.39 9.93 5.87
C THR A 86 -17.59 11.07 6.86
N VAL A 87 -16.63 11.26 7.76
CA VAL A 87 -16.58 12.43 8.65
C VAL A 87 -16.22 13.66 7.85
N ILE A 88 -17.07 14.70 7.89
CA ILE A 88 -16.91 15.90 7.05
C ILE A 88 -15.65 16.69 7.43
N GLU A 89 -15.33 16.80 8.73
CA GLU A 89 -14.22 17.62 9.23
C GLU A 89 -12.83 17.09 8.87
N CYS A 90 -12.68 15.77 8.67
CA CYS A 90 -11.37 15.14 8.44
C CYS A 90 -11.33 14.14 7.27
N LEU A 91 -12.46 13.95 6.57
CA LEU A 91 -12.62 13.07 5.41
C LEU A 91 -12.23 11.59 5.63
N HIS A 92 -12.24 11.12 6.89
CA HIS A 92 -12.08 9.71 7.20
C HIS A 92 -13.40 8.95 7.05
N THR A 93 -13.34 7.76 6.44
CA THR A 93 -14.50 6.94 6.09
C THR A 93 -14.58 5.67 6.93
N PHE A 94 -15.80 5.28 7.30
CA PHE A 94 -16.13 4.12 8.13
C PHE A 94 -17.42 3.46 7.64
N CYS A 95 -17.76 2.26 8.12
CA CYS A 95 -19.12 1.74 7.93
C CYS A 95 -20.13 2.56 8.74
N LYS A 96 -21.34 2.79 8.22
CA LYS A 96 -22.41 3.55 8.92
C LYS A 96 -22.65 3.01 10.32
N SER A 97 -22.88 1.70 10.46
CA SER A 97 -23.14 1.05 11.74
C SER A 97 -21.95 1.16 12.71
N CYS A 98 -20.72 1.08 12.20
CA CYS A 98 -19.51 1.17 13.01
C CYS A 98 -19.33 2.59 13.58
N ILE A 99 -19.43 3.62 12.74
CA ILE A 99 -19.19 5.00 13.21
C ILE A 99 -20.33 5.51 14.09
N VAL A 100 -21.58 5.17 13.81
CA VAL A 100 -22.71 5.53 14.67
C VAL A 100 -22.53 4.93 16.07
N ARG A 101 -22.21 3.64 16.16
CA ARG A 101 -21.95 2.97 17.45
C ARG A 101 -20.74 3.54 18.18
N TYR A 102 -19.65 3.84 17.48
CA TYR A 102 -18.47 4.45 18.10
C TYR A 102 -18.82 5.83 18.68
N LEU A 103 -19.60 6.63 17.95
CA LEU A 103 -19.97 7.98 18.35
C LEU A 103 -20.96 8.06 19.52
N GLU A 104 -21.52 6.93 19.96
CA GLU A 104 -22.27 6.85 21.22
C GLU A 104 -21.37 7.08 22.43
N THR A 105 -20.09 6.69 22.34
CA THR A 105 -19.11 6.75 23.45
C THR A 105 -18.07 7.87 23.30
N SER A 106 -17.67 8.21 22.08
CA SER A 106 -16.68 9.26 21.78
C SER A 106 -17.21 10.27 20.78
N LYS A 107 -16.73 11.51 20.78
CA LYS A 107 -17.10 12.54 19.78
C LYS A 107 -15.97 12.85 18.80
N PHE A 108 -14.86 12.13 18.90
CA PHE A 108 -13.65 12.36 18.11
C PHE A 108 -13.49 11.29 17.03
N CYS A 109 -12.83 11.63 15.94
CA CYS A 109 -12.55 10.70 14.86
C CYS A 109 -11.62 9.57 15.35
N PRO A 110 -11.96 8.28 15.11
CA PRO A 110 -11.10 7.14 15.50
C PRO A 110 -9.69 7.10 14.89
N ILE A 111 -9.42 7.91 13.85
CA ILE A 111 -8.14 7.90 13.12
C ILE A 111 -7.24 9.08 13.53
N CYS A 112 -7.82 10.25 13.72
CA CYS A 112 -7.06 11.50 13.83
C CYS A 112 -7.52 12.41 14.98
N ASP A 113 -8.42 11.93 15.83
CA ASP A 113 -8.91 12.62 17.04
C ASP A 113 -9.50 14.02 16.80
N VAL A 114 -9.89 14.34 15.55
CA VAL A 114 -10.63 15.57 15.22
C VAL A 114 -12.08 15.42 15.67
N LEU A 115 -12.65 16.47 16.26
CA LEU A 115 -14.06 16.50 16.69
C LEU A 115 -14.99 16.31 15.48
N VAL A 116 -15.86 15.30 15.52
CA VAL A 116 -16.73 14.93 14.38
C VAL A 116 -17.91 15.90 14.20
N HIS A 117 -18.45 16.47 15.28
CA HIS A 117 -19.53 17.46 15.22
C HIS A 117 -19.57 18.34 16.47
N LYS A 118 -19.88 19.64 16.31
CA LYS A 118 -19.99 20.63 17.41
C LYS A 118 -21.36 20.64 18.10
N SER A 119 -22.38 20.14 17.42
CA SER A 119 -23.76 19.97 17.90
C SER A 119 -24.25 18.60 17.45
N LYS A 120 -25.02 17.90 18.29
CA LYS A 120 -25.54 16.55 18.04
C LYS A 120 -26.20 16.44 16.64
N PRO A 121 -25.67 15.68 15.67
CA PRO A 121 -26.32 15.51 14.37
C PRO A 121 -27.24 14.29 14.36
N LEU A 122 -27.89 13.97 15.49
CA LEU A 122 -28.79 12.82 15.59
C LEU A 122 -30.22 13.21 15.99
N LEU A 123 -30.59 14.46 15.72
CA LEU A 123 -31.97 14.93 15.53
C LEU A 123 -31.99 15.90 14.34
#